data_AF-A0AAW5EKL1-F1
#
_entry.id   AF-A0AAW5EKL1-F1
#
_cell.length_a   1.000
_cell.length_b   1.000
_cell.length_c   1.000
_cell.angle_alpha   90.00
_cell.angle_beta   90.00
_cell.angle_gamma   90.00
#
_symmetry.space_group_name_H-M   'P 1'
#
loop_
_entity.id
_entity.type
_entity.pdbx_description
1 polymer ?
#
loop_
_entity_poly.entity_id
_entity_poly.type
_entity_poly.pdbx_seq_one_letter_code
_entity_poly.pdbx_strand_id
1 'polypeptide(L)'
;MIFNKDFSYGFNENACQECGGKCCTGESGNIFANKEELKALREHLQLDEKEFALKYLKKVGFRMSFKEVEFEDGFACIFFDKEKRNCSIYDFR
;
A
#
# COMPACT_ATOMS: atom_id res chain seq x y z
N MET A 1 -3.91 -8.67 -14.13
CA MET A 1 -2.65 -9.43 -14.21
C MET A 1 -1.66 -8.54 -14.92
N ILE A 2 -0.69 -8.02 -14.18
CA ILE A 2 0.27 -7.02 -14.65
C ILE A 2 1.41 -7.76 -15.33
N PHE A 3 1.46 -7.66 -16.66
CA PHE A 3 2.52 -8.22 -17.49
C PHE A 3 3.42 -7.12 -18.00
N ASN A 4 4.72 -7.32 -17.82
CA ASN A 4 5.73 -6.53 -18.49
C ASN A 4 6.26 -7.36 -19.67
N LYS A 5 6.30 -6.75 -20.87
CA LYS A 5 6.66 -7.43 -22.13
C LYS A 5 8.10 -7.97 -22.12
N ASP A 6 8.95 -7.44 -21.25
CA ASP A 6 10.35 -7.84 -21.11
C ASP A 6 10.55 -9.06 -20.18
N PHE A 7 9.49 -9.55 -19.52
CA PHE A 7 9.56 -10.66 -18.56
C PHE A 7 8.61 -11.80 -18.92
N SER A 8 9.08 -13.03 -18.74
CA SER A 8 8.29 -14.26 -18.97
C SER A 8 7.29 -14.57 -17.84
N TYR A 9 7.16 -13.68 -16.86
CA TYR A 9 6.27 -13.82 -15.71
C TYR A 9 5.54 -12.49 -15.45
N GLY A 10 4.36 -12.59 -14.84
CA GLY A 10 3.52 -11.45 -14.51
C GLY A 10 3.07 -11.49 -13.05
N PHE A 11 2.67 -10.33 -12.53
CA PHE A 11 2.09 -10.25 -11.20
C PHE A 11 0.56 -10.40 -11.28
N ASN A 12 0.02 -11.34 -10.51
CA ASN A 12 -1.44 -11.50 -10.38
C ASN A 12 -1.95 -10.72 -9.17
N GLU A 13 -2.50 -9.54 -9.39
CA GLU A 13 -3.14 -8.72 -8.35
C GLU A 13 -4.29 -9.43 -7.62
N ASN A 14 -4.99 -10.35 -8.31
CA ASN A 14 -6.10 -11.12 -7.73
C ASN A 14 -5.62 -12.29 -6.86
N ALA A 15 -4.34 -12.66 -6.91
CA ALA A 15 -3.79 -13.73 -6.08
C ALA A 15 -3.89 -13.43 -4.57
N CYS A 16 -4.12 -12.15 -4.19
CA CYS A 16 -4.43 -11.78 -2.82
C CYS A 16 -5.66 -12.52 -2.27
N GLN A 17 -6.66 -12.84 -3.11
CA GLN A 17 -7.84 -13.60 -2.70
C GLN A 17 -7.50 -15.04 -2.30
N GLU A 18 -6.49 -15.64 -2.94
CA GLU A 18 -6.06 -17.02 -2.66
C GLU A 18 -5.10 -17.08 -1.46
N CYS A 19 -4.19 -16.11 -1.33
CA CYS A 19 -3.18 -16.12 -0.28
C CYS A 19 -3.58 -15.33 0.97
N GLY A 20 -4.62 -14.51 0.90
CA GLY A 20 -5.08 -13.62 1.98
C GLY A 20 -4.18 -12.40 2.19
N GLY A 21 -3.55 -11.88 1.13
CA GLY A 21 -2.78 -10.64 1.20
C GLY A 21 -1.46 -10.72 1.98
N LYS A 22 -0.89 -11.92 2.15
CA LYS A 22 0.34 -12.19 2.92
C LYS A 22 1.55 -11.32 2.55
N CYS A 23 1.59 -10.77 1.35
CA CYS A 23 2.66 -9.86 0.91
C CYS A 23 2.59 -8.46 1.55
N CYS A 24 1.42 -8.08 2.09
CA CYS A 24 1.15 -6.75 2.64
C CYS A 24 0.94 -6.77 4.17
N THR A 25 1.15 -7.92 4.80
CA THR A 25 0.95 -8.18 6.23
C THR A 25 2.16 -8.89 6.80
N GLY A 26 2.57 -8.59 8.02
CA GLY A 26 3.69 -9.28 8.66
C GLY A 26 4.36 -8.44 9.74
N GLU A 27 5.68 -8.54 9.85
CA GLU A 27 6.46 -7.73 10.79
C GLU A 27 6.39 -6.24 10.43
N SER A 28 6.59 -5.37 11.42
CA SER A 28 6.64 -3.92 11.18
C SER A 28 7.79 -3.54 10.24
N GLY A 29 7.50 -2.66 9.30
CA GLY A 29 8.45 -2.16 8.31
C GLY A 29 8.13 -0.74 7.85
N ASN A 30 8.55 -0.44 6.63
CA ASN A 30 8.32 0.86 6.00
C ASN A 30 7.84 0.64 4.57
N ILE A 31 6.74 1.31 4.23
CA ILE A 31 6.10 1.24 2.92
C ILE A 31 6.29 2.60 2.27
N PHE A 32 7.28 2.70 1.39
CA PHE A 32 7.56 3.92 0.64
C PHE A 32 6.73 3.98 -0.64
N ALA A 33 6.36 5.19 -1.03
CA ALA A 33 5.75 5.49 -2.32
C ALA A 33 6.41 6.73 -2.91
N ASN A 34 6.42 6.81 -4.24
CA ASN A 34 6.97 7.94 -4.96
C ASN A 34 6.01 9.14 -4.92
N LYS A 35 6.53 10.31 -5.26
CA LYS A 35 5.72 11.55 -5.25
C LYS A 35 4.50 11.47 -6.17
N GLU A 36 4.61 10.75 -7.28
CA GLU A 36 3.52 10.55 -8.25
C GLU A 36 2.42 9.65 -7.67
N GLU A 37 2.77 8.51 -7.08
CA GLU A 37 1.83 7.62 -6.37
C GLU A 37 1.10 8.38 -5.24
N LEU A 38 1.84 9.13 -4.43
CA LEU A 38 1.25 9.92 -3.32
C LEU A 38 0.31 11.00 -3.84
N LYS A 39 0.64 11.64 -4.97
CA LYS A 39 -0.22 12.65 -5.60
C LYS A 39 -1.51 12.00 -6.11
N ALA A 40 -1.42 10.88 -6.82
CA ALA A 40 -2.57 10.14 -7.34
C ALA A 40 -3.50 9.68 -6.21
N LEU A 41 -2.94 9.16 -5.12
CA LEU A 41 -3.69 8.75 -3.93
C LEU A 41 -4.40 9.91 -3.25
N ARG A 42 -3.70 11.03 -3.09
CA ARG A 42 -4.27 12.24 -2.50
C ARG A 42 -5.45 12.76 -3.33
N GLU A 43 -5.32 12.75 -4.66
CA GLU A 43 -6.40 13.16 -5.58
C GLU A 43 -7.59 12.18 -5.50
N HIS A 44 -7.32 10.87 -5.43
CA HIS A 44 -8.36 9.86 -5.25
C HIS A 44 -9.13 10.02 -3.94
N LEU A 45 -8.42 10.30 -2.83
CA LEU A 45 -9.01 10.52 -1.51
C LEU A 45 -9.59 11.93 -1.32
N GLN A 46 -9.37 12.84 -2.27
CA GLN A 46 -9.80 14.25 -2.23
C GLN A 46 -9.32 14.99 -0.97
N LEU A 47 -8.09 14.70 -0.54
CA LEU A 47 -7.50 15.31 0.66
C LEU A 47 -6.45 16.37 0.31
N ASP A 48 -6.25 17.30 1.22
CA ASP A 48 -5.11 18.21 1.15
C ASP A 48 -3.80 17.44 1.42
N GLU A 49 -2.67 17.94 0.92
CA GLU A 49 -1.37 17.31 1.13
C GLU A 49 -1.04 17.18 2.62
N LYS A 50 -1.32 18.22 3.41
CA LYS A 50 -1.05 18.20 4.86
C LYS A 50 -1.95 17.20 5.58
N GLU A 51 -3.23 17.18 5.24
CA GLU A 51 -4.21 16.26 5.81
C GLU A 51 -3.86 14.81 5.48
N PHE A 52 -3.51 14.53 4.23
CA PHE A 52 -3.10 13.21 3.77
C PHE A 52 -1.82 12.74 4.49
N ALA A 53 -0.80 13.60 4.56
CA ALA A 53 0.44 13.27 5.24
C ALA A 53 0.22 13.00 6.73
N LEU A 54 -0.57 13.83 7.41
CA LEU A 54 -0.84 13.68 8.83
C LEU A 54 -1.65 12.42 9.14
N LYS A 55 -2.61 12.05 8.28
CA LYS A 55 -3.45 10.86 8.46
C LYS A 55 -2.72 9.57 8.09
N TYR A 56 -2.10 9.52 6.90
CA TYR A 56 -1.64 8.27 6.30
C TYR A 56 -0.12 8.08 6.27
N LEU A 57 0.68 9.14 6.45
CA LEU A 57 2.13 9.05 6.37
C LEU A 57 2.80 9.17 7.74
N LYS A 58 3.96 8.51 7.88
CA LYS A 58 4.93 8.66 8.97
C LYS A 58 6.27 9.09 8.39
N LYS A 59 6.96 10.00 9.08
CA LYS A 59 8.31 10.42 8.70
C LYS A 59 9.31 9.38 9.17
N VAL A 60 10.10 8.84 8.24
CA VAL A 60 11.14 7.83 8.51
C VAL A 60 12.46 8.36 7.95
N GLY A 61 13.25 9.00 8.83
CA GLY A 61 14.45 9.71 8.44
C GLY A 61 14.13 10.86 7.46
N PHE A 62 14.64 10.74 6.23
CA PHE A 62 14.44 11.70 5.14
C PHE A 62 13.29 11.36 4.20
N ARG A 63 12.62 10.21 4.38
CA ARG A 63 11.53 9.74 3.51
C ARG A 63 10.20 9.68 4.27
N MET A 64 9.11 9.70 3.52
CA MET A 64 7.77 9.45 4.05
C MET A 64 7.38 8.01 3.76
N SER A 65 6.94 7.29 4.78
CA SER A 65 6.37 5.94 4.68
C SER A 65 4.89 6.00 4.99
N PHE A 66 4.09 5.08 4.46
CA PHE A 66 2.74 4.88 5.00
C PHE A 66 2.81 4.41 6.45
N LYS A 67 1.78 4.77 7.20
CA LYS A 67 1.53 4.24 8.53
C LYS A 67 1.10 2.79 8.44
N GLU A 68 1.38 2.08 9.52
CA GLU A 68 0.98 0.70 9.70
C GLU A 68 -0.06 0.64 10.81
N VAL A 69 -0.90 -0.38 10.73
CA VAL A 69 -1.93 -0.69 11.72
C VAL A 69 -1.77 -2.13 12.15
N GLU A 70 -2.08 -2.43 13.42
CA GLU A 70 -2.07 -3.80 13.91
C GLU A 70 -3.09 -4.65 13.13
N PHE A 71 -2.63 -5.82 12.69
CA PHE A 71 -3.43 -6.78 11.95
C PHE A 71 -2.95 -8.20 12.27
N GLU A 72 -3.85 -9.02 12.82
CA GLU A 72 -3.55 -10.39 13.28
C GLU A 72 -2.33 -10.40 14.23
N ASP A 73 -1.30 -11.19 13.93
CA ASP A 73 -0.08 -11.33 14.74
C ASP A 73 1.05 -10.37 14.29
N GLY A 74 0.69 -9.26 13.63
CA GLY A 74 1.65 -8.31 13.11
C GLY A 74 1.03 -6.99 12.69
N PHE A 75 1.51 -6.46 11.58
CA PHE A 75 1.18 -5.16 11.05
C PHE A 75 0.78 -5.27 9.58
N ALA A 76 -0.10 -4.38 9.18
CA ALA A 76 -0.47 -4.16 7.79
C ALA A 76 -0.39 -2.67 7.47
N CYS A 77 -0.25 -2.34 6.18
CA CYS A 77 -0.37 -0.96 5.74
C CYS A 77 -1.75 -0.39 6.11
N ILE A 78 -1.84 0.91 6.43
CA ILE A 78 -3.11 1.60 6.70
C ILE A 78 -4.14 1.48 5.56
N PHE A 79 -3.69 1.18 4.34
CA PHE A 79 -4.53 0.97 3.16
C PHE A 79 -4.82 -0.51 2.85
N PHE A 80 -4.50 -1.41 3.77
CA PHE A 80 -4.85 -2.82 3.64
C PHE A 80 -6.30 -3.05 4.03
N ASP A 81 -7.09 -3.62 3.13
CA ASP A 81 -8.47 -4.02 3.38
C ASP A 81 -8.46 -5.31 4.20
N LYS A 82 -8.87 -5.22 5.46
CA LYS A 82 -8.89 -6.36 6.39
C LYS A 82 -9.96 -7.40 6.06
N GLU A 83 -11.04 -6.99 5.40
CA GLU A 83 -12.17 -7.85 5.05
C GLU A 83 -11.88 -8.61 3.76
N LYS A 84 -11.46 -7.90 2.71
CA LYS A 84 -11.10 -8.47 1.41
C LYS A 84 -9.68 -9.02 1.37
N ARG A 85 -8.87 -8.75 2.40
CA ARG A 85 -7.47 -9.16 2.54
C ARG A 85 -6.62 -8.79 1.31
N ASN A 86 -6.77 -7.56 0.83
CA ASN A 86 -6.04 -7.03 -0.32
C ASN A 86 -5.66 -5.55 -0.12
N CYS A 87 -4.82 -5.01 -1.00
CA CYS A 87 -4.46 -3.60 -0.97
C CYS A 87 -5.55 -2.76 -1.63
N SER A 88 -6.17 -1.83 -0.89
CA SER A 88 -7.23 -0.97 -1.42
C SER A 88 -6.74 0.07 -2.44
N ILE A 89 -5.42 0.27 -2.50
CA ILE A 89 -4.79 1.32 -3.30
C ILE A 89 -3.83 0.78 -4.36
N TYR A 90 -3.96 -0.51 -4.70
CA TYR A 90 -3.00 -1.17 -5.60
C TYR A 90 -2.92 -0.53 -6.99
N ASP A 91 -4.03 0.00 -7.49
CA ASP A 91 -4.13 0.67 -8.80
C ASP A 91 -3.32 1.98 -8.88
N PHE A 92 -2.95 2.54 -7.73
CA PHE A 92 -2.20 3.80 -7.62
C PHE A 92 -0.72 3.58 -7.32
N ARG A 93 -0.21 2.34 -7.47
CA ARG A 93 1.20 1.97 -7.27
C ARG A 93 1.93 1.63 -8.56
#